data_AF-A0A2E0YFH3-F1
#
_entry.id   AF-A0A2E0YFH3-F1
#
_cell.length_a   1.000
_cell.length_b   1.000
_cell.length_c   1.000
_cell.angle_alpha   90.00
_cell.angle_beta   90.00
_cell.angle_gamma   90.00
#
_symmetry.space_group_name_H-M   'P 1'
#
loop_
_entity.id
_entity.type
_entity.pdbx_description
1 polymer ?
#
loop_
_entity_poly.entity_id
_entity_poly.type
_entity_poly.pdbx_seq_one_letter_code
_entity_poly.pdbx_strand_id
1 'polypeptide(L)'
;GIAGIFDRFLDDNPQMRGQRLWVMFSLSLILVAAMNAYAMVREPSTVTMGDIVEYNNEVVAVEGIITSWVEDPYGSGDNRIDIIIEDQTGVVELRWYRYGEIPPLGTYVRAIGDVIEYDGRIWLQALGAGAVTWGEDDVPAIYPVTISEVARDPQNFSEGALTLYGYLSKSIDPEASFSALYIGDHPNYANSDHQLRMVIHSAPNQWLESGQKVEVTGILEYEPRELRWTLHVQGPEVRTIGSHQIPIALLDWSNKDTWSYSANSLVEISGTLVEGWSLVGSNQDSICIIPASPFNQSFIDQNLNQIITFQGRLLWSVAQNEWCIDGSSDSRSTAGVVAVGDAVDLWGMISADHLSVLGDMEKTYTVMAYSKYSITPFGTSITLVDAPEYSQDWTSISASFPGSNTWIEAGQLLILNLTIGWDDANARINLNILDFVIEGNPPEPQIIYWEDGATSWSYERNNIVQISGEITSEDDQYYLLREGSEQKIRITPVLDAIGLNENYENYTLTWQGRLSQYDDNQNMAQSFSLDAADVVDVDGNGIPDELEA
;
A
#
# COMPACT_ATOMS: atom_id res chain seq x y z
N GLY A 1 28.15 60.37 44.96
CA GLY A 1 27.18 60.70 43.90
C GLY A 1 27.69 60.17 42.58
N ILE A 2 26.85 59.47 41.83
CA ILE A 2 27.19 58.79 40.55
C ILE A 2 27.80 59.76 39.53
N ALA A 3 27.51 61.08 39.64
CA ALA A 3 28.12 62.14 38.84
C ALA A 3 29.66 62.21 38.91
N GLY A 4 30.26 61.97 40.07
CA GLY A 4 31.73 62.05 40.23
C GLY A 4 32.51 60.88 39.61
N ILE A 5 31.82 59.80 39.25
CA ILE A 5 32.42 58.65 38.56
C ILE A 5 32.50 58.94 37.06
N PHE A 6 31.46 59.54 36.47
CA PHE A 6 31.43 59.90 35.05
C PHE A 6 32.40 61.04 34.70
N ASP A 7 32.61 62.01 35.59
CA ASP A 7 33.58 63.10 35.36
C ASP A 7 35.02 62.60 35.22
N ARG A 8 35.39 61.49 35.89
CA ARG A 8 36.70 60.84 35.72
C ARG A 8 36.85 60.08 34.41
N PHE A 9 35.77 59.83 33.67
CA PHE A 9 35.80 59.19 32.35
C PHE A 9 36.00 60.19 31.19
N LEU A 10 35.80 61.48 31.42
CA LEU A 10 35.93 62.53 30.40
C LEU A 10 37.28 63.27 30.43
N ASP A 11 38.14 63.01 31.41
CA ASP A 11 39.47 63.65 31.52
C ASP A 11 40.46 63.08 30.47
N ASP A 12 41.03 63.90 29.59
CA ASP A 12 41.71 63.45 28.36
C ASP A 12 43.18 63.00 28.59
N ASN A 13 43.43 62.29 29.70
CA ASN A 13 44.77 61.84 30.07
C ASN A 13 45.17 60.55 29.31
N PRO A 14 46.22 60.59 28.46
CA PRO A 14 46.58 59.48 27.57
C PRO A 14 47.00 58.19 28.30
N GLN A 15 47.44 58.26 29.57
CA GLN A 15 47.80 57.08 30.36
C GLN A 15 46.58 56.25 30.81
N MET A 16 45.38 56.85 30.84
CA MET A 16 44.15 56.19 31.30
C MET A 16 43.31 55.62 30.14
N ARG A 17 43.69 55.87 28.87
CA ARG A 17 42.94 55.39 27.69
C ARG A 17 42.85 53.86 27.62
N GLY A 18 43.92 53.15 27.96
CA GLY A 18 43.91 51.68 27.99
C GLY A 18 42.96 51.13 29.05
N GLN A 19 42.94 51.72 30.24
CA GLN A 19 42.03 51.32 31.32
C GLN A 19 40.57 51.63 30.99
N ARG A 20 40.29 52.76 30.31
CA ARG A 20 38.94 53.09 29.85
C ARG A 20 38.43 52.16 28.76
N LEU A 21 39.29 51.76 27.82
CA LEU A 21 38.94 50.80 26.78
C LEU A 21 38.54 49.45 27.40
N TRP A 22 39.30 48.99 28.40
CA TRP A 22 38.98 47.77 29.15
C TRP A 22 37.67 47.89 29.92
N VAL A 23 37.39 49.01 30.57
CA VAL A 23 36.12 49.21 31.29
C VAL A 23 34.93 49.30 30.33
N MET A 24 35.06 49.99 29.19
CA MET A 24 34.01 50.03 28.18
C MET A 24 33.78 48.65 27.53
N PHE A 25 34.86 47.90 27.28
CA PHE A 25 34.77 46.53 26.79
C PHE A 25 34.08 45.61 27.80
N SER A 26 34.46 45.67 29.08
CA SER A 26 33.81 44.90 30.14
C SER A 26 32.34 45.29 30.34
N LEU A 27 32.01 46.59 30.29
CA LEU A 27 30.62 47.05 30.35
C LEU A 27 29.82 46.59 29.13
N SER A 28 30.39 46.59 27.92
CA SER A 28 29.72 46.07 26.73
C SER A 28 29.51 44.55 26.82
N LEU A 29 30.47 43.79 27.34
CA LEU A 29 30.31 42.35 27.58
C LEU A 29 29.23 42.07 28.64
N ILE A 30 29.21 42.83 29.73
CA ILE A 30 28.18 42.70 30.78
C ILE A 30 26.81 43.11 30.23
N LEU A 31 26.72 44.16 29.42
CA LEU A 31 25.47 44.60 28.81
C LEU A 31 24.95 43.54 27.84
N VAL A 32 25.80 43.01 26.96
CA VAL A 32 25.41 41.93 26.03
C VAL A 32 25.03 40.67 26.80
N ALA A 33 25.79 40.29 27.84
CA ALA A 33 25.45 39.15 28.69
C ALA A 33 24.14 39.38 29.46
N ALA A 34 23.90 40.59 29.97
CA ALA A 34 22.67 40.94 30.67
C ALA A 34 21.47 41.03 29.72
N MET A 35 21.65 41.51 28.48
CA MET A 35 20.60 41.51 27.45
C MET A 35 20.29 40.09 26.98
N ASN A 36 21.30 39.24 26.80
CA ASN A 36 21.10 37.82 26.49
C ASN A 36 20.44 37.07 27.66
N ALA A 37 20.85 37.33 28.90
CA ALA A 37 20.22 36.76 30.09
C ALA A 37 18.78 37.29 30.27
N TYR A 38 18.54 38.57 30.01
CA TYR A 38 17.21 39.18 30.06
C TYR A 38 16.28 38.61 28.97
N ALA A 39 16.80 38.33 27.78
CA ALA A 39 16.06 37.64 26.71
C ALA A 39 15.79 36.16 27.06
N MET A 40 16.70 35.50 27.78
CA MET A 40 16.53 34.11 28.23
C MET A 40 15.56 33.96 29.41
N VAL A 41 15.46 34.97 30.29
CA VAL A 41 14.61 34.93 31.50
C VAL A 41 13.17 35.36 31.22
N ARG A 42 12.92 36.09 30.14
CA ARG A 42 11.57 36.50 29.76
C ARG A 42 10.95 35.41 28.88
N GLU A 43 10.49 34.34 29.50
CA GLU A 43 9.63 33.39 28.80
C GLU A 43 8.38 34.14 28.29
N PRO A 44 8.04 34.03 27.01
CA PRO A 44 6.84 34.65 26.46
C PRO A 44 5.61 34.08 27.17
N SER A 45 4.59 34.93 27.33
CA SER A 45 3.34 34.52 27.97
C SER A 45 2.67 33.44 27.14
N THR A 46 2.29 32.34 27.79
CA THR A 46 1.44 31.32 27.19
C THR A 46 0.05 31.90 27.01
N VAL A 47 -0.46 31.86 25.77
CA VAL A 47 -1.79 32.32 25.39
C VAL A 47 -2.59 31.16 24.80
N THR A 48 -3.90 31.20 24.99
CA THR A 48 -4.87 30.28 24.38
C THR A 48 -5.03 30.61 22.91
N MET A 49 -5.25 29.59 22.07
CA MET A 49 -5.37 29.81 20.62
C MET A 49 -6.55 30.69 20.22
N GLY A 50 -7.65 30.61 20.97
CA GLY A 50 -8.83 31.46 20.77
C GLY A 50 -8.59 32.96 20.98
N ASP A 51 -7.57 33.32 21.77
CA ASP A 51 -7.29 34.71 22.15
C ASP A 51 -6.09 35.30 21.38
N ILE A 52 -5.47 34.54 20.45
CA ILE A 52 -4.30 34.96 19.66
C ILE A 52 -4.51 36.29 18.93
N VAL A 53 -5.75 36.58 18.51
CA VAL A 53 -6.12 37.82 17.82
C VAL A 53 -5.76 39.06 18.65
N GLU A 54 -5.76 38.96 19.98
CA GLU A 54 -5.47 40.08 20.89
C GLU A 54 -3.97 40.41 20.97
N TYR A 55 -3.10 39.53 20.47
CA TYR A 55 -1.64 39.59 20.64
C TYR A 55 -0.88 39.92 19.35
N ASN A 56 -1.52 40.61 18.39
CA ASN A 56 -0.92 40.94 17.10
C ASN A 56 0.41 41.74 17.24
N ASN A 57 1.47 41.27 16.56
CA ASN A 57 2.86 41.73 16.66
C ASN A 57 3.51 41.54 18.04
N GLU A 58 3.02 40.59 18.83
CA GLU A 58 3.66 40.16 20.07
C GLU A 58 4.22 38.74 19.95
N VAL A 59 5.31 38.48 20.67
CA VAL A 59 5.88 37.14 20.80
C VAL A 59 5.17 36.41 21.93
N VAL A 60 4.47 35.33 21.59
CA VAL A 60 3.68 34.52 22.52
C VAL A 60 4.11 33.05 22.46
N ALA A 61 3.78 32.30 23.51
CA ALA A 61 3.84 30.84 23.50
C ALA A 61 2.41 30.28 23.35
N VAL A 62 2.25 29.22 22.58
CA VAL A 62 1.02 28.44 22.50
C VAL A 62 1.33 26.99 22.81
N GLU A 63 0.36 26.30 23.40
CA GLU A 63 0.46 24.89 23.71
C GLU A 63 -0.74 24.14 23.16
N GLY A 64 -0.51 22.99 22.55
CA GLY A 64 -1.56 22.19 21.94
C GLY A 64 -1.02 20.97 21.19
N ILE A 65 -1.91 20.26 20.53
CA ILE A 65 -1.61 19.03 19.81
C ILE A 65 -1.34 19.35 18.34
N ILE A 66 -0.27 18.79 17.77
CA ILE A 66 -0.02 18.90 16.34
C ILE A 66 -0.98 18.00 15.56
N THR A 67 -1.76 18.59 14.66
CA THR A 67 -2.71 17.86 13.82
C THR A 67 -2.19 17.62 12.41
N SER A 68 -1.36 18.53 11.89
CA SER A 68 -0.71 18.38 10.59
C SER A 68 0.49 19.30 10.47
N TRP A 69 1.40 18.98 9.54
CA TRP A 69 2.41 19.91 9.06
C TRP A 69 2.69 19.70 7.57
N VAL A 70 3.28 20.71 6.93
CA VAL A 70 3.70 20.67 5.52
C VAL A 70 5.06 21.36 5.39
N GLU A 71 6.07 20.61 4.91
CA GLU A 71 7.35 21.19 4.49
C GLU A 71 7.21 21.90 3.15
N ASP A 72 7.84 23.06 3.03
CA ASP A 72 7.86 23.91 1.83
C ASP A 72 6.51 23.94 1.07
N PRO A 73 5.45 24.48 1.69
CA PRO A 73 4.09 24.40 1.15
C PRO A 73 3.90 25.08 -0.21
N TYR A 74 4.89 25.85 -0.67
CA TYR A 74 4.87 26.53 -1.97
C TYR A 74 5.93 26.02 -2.95
N GLY A 75 6.72 25.01 -2.58
CA GLY A 75 7.83 24.51 -3.39
C GLY A 75 8.87 25.60 -3.72
N SER A 76 9.05 26.58 -2.84
CA SER A 76 9.94 27.73 -3.07
C SER A 76 11.41 27.42 -2.76
N GLY A 77 11.70 26.26 -2.17
CA GLY A 77 13.02 25.87 -1.67
C GLY A 77 13.39 26.55 -0.36
N ASP A 78 12.43 27.18 0.31
CA ASP A 78 12.65 27.80 1.61
C ASP A 78 12.70 26.74 2.71
N ASN A 79 13.65 26.87 3.65
CA ASN A 79 13.67 26.05 4.86
C ASN A 79 12.57 26.53 5.83
N ARG A 80 11.34 26.14 5.50
CA ARG A 80 10.10 26.50 6.18
C ARG A 80 9.21 25.27 6.29
N ILE A 81 8.61 25.09 7.45
CA ILE A 81 7.53 24.15 7.70
C ILE A 81 6.34 24.91 8.27
N ASP A 82 5.15 24.60 7.78
CA ASP A 82 3.89 25.10 8.34
C ASP A 82 3.27 23.99 9.20
N ILE A 83 3.06 24.24 10.48
CA ILE A 83 2.50 23.29 11.45
C ILE A 83 1.14 23.81 11.90
N ILE A 84 0.13 22.93 11.93
CA ILE A 84 -1.18 23.21 12.51
C ILE A 84 -1.22 22.64 13.91
N ILE A 85 -1.52 23.50 14.88
CA ILE A 85 -1.62 23.15 16.30
C ILE A 85 -3.05 23.46 16.76
N GLU A 86 -3.64 22.54 17.51
CA GLU A 86 -5.00 22.65 18.02
C GLU A 86 -5.04 22.51 19.56
N ASP A 87 -5.88 23.31 20.20
CA ASP A 87 -6.27 23.18 21.60
C ASP A 87 -7.81 23.20 21.74
N GLN A 88 -8.33 23.18 22.97
CA GLN A 88 -9.78 23.21 23.20
C GLN A 88 -10.47 24.53 22.81
N THR A 89 -9.69 25.58 22.51
CA THR A 89 -10.16 26.94 22.25
C THR A 89 -10.10 27.32 20.78
N GLY A 90 -9.22 26.68 19.99
CA GLY A 90 -9.10 26.94 18.56
C GLY A 90 -7.92 26.24 17.90
N VAL A 91 -7.59 26.72 16.69
CA VAL A 91 -6.53 26.19 15.83
C VAL A 91 -5.63 27.34 15.37
N VAL A 92 -4.32 27.12 15.35
CA VAL A 92 -3.34 28.10 14.85
C VAL A 92 -2.36 27.46 13.87
N GLU A 93 -2.01 28.22 12.82
CA GLU A 93 -0.92 27.90 11.89
C GLU A 93 0.40 28.49 12.44
N LEU A 94 1.43 27.67 12.58
CA LEU A 94 2.80 28.05 12.91
C LEU A 94 3.68 27.93 11.68
N ARG A 95 4.23 29.03 11.20
CA ARG A 95 5.24 29.08 10.14
C ARG A 95 6.63 29.09 10.76
N TRP A 96 7.30 27.95 10.70
CA TRP A 96 8.57 27.73 11.36
C TRP A 96 9.73 27.70 10.36
N TYR A 97 10.60 28.71 10.44
CA TYR A 97 11.77 28.85 9.58
C TYR A 97 13.04 28.32 10.23
N ARG A 98 13.91 27.69 9.44
CA ARG A 98 15.14 27.04 9.93
C ARG A 98 14.82 26.08 11.08
N TYR A 99 13.87 25.20 10.80
CA TYR A 99 13.31 24.29 11.78
C TYR A 99 14.34 23.23 12.21
N GLY A 100 14.07 22.63 13.37
CA GLY A 100 14.87 21.56 13.95
C GLY A 100 14.31 20.19 13.59
N GLU A 101 14.31 19.28 14.56
CA GLU A 101 13.55 18.05 14.45
C GLU A 101 12.04 18.37 14.39
N ILE A 102 11.29 17.62 13.58
CA ILE A 102 9.85 17.80 13.44
C ILE A 102 9.17 16.84 14.40
N PRO A 103 8.22 17.29 15.25
CA PRO A 103 7.52 16.39 16.15
C PRO A 103 6.58 15.46 15.38
N PRO A 104 6.38 14.20 15.85
CA PRO A 104 5.35 13.32 15.31
C PRO A 104 3.94 13.95 15.41
N LEU A 105 3.02 13.53 14.54
CA LEU A 105 1.61 13.91 14.66
C LEU A 105 1.04 13.47 16.00
N GLY A 106 0.19 14.30 16.60
CA GLY A 106 -0.46 14.04 17.87
C GLY A 106 0.39 14.41 19.09
N THR A 107 1.63 14.85 18.87
CA THR A 107 2.51 15.32 19.95
C THR A 107 1.97 16.61 20.55
N TYR A 108 1.92 16.67 21.89
CA TYR A 108 1.67 17.92 22.60
C TYR A 108 2.93 18.79 22.55
N VAL A 109 2.81 19.99 21.99
CA VAL A 109 3.95 20.87 21.79
C VAL A 109 3.72 22.23 22.43
N ARG A 110 4.82 22.85 22.85
CA ARG A 110 4.87 24.28 23.12
C ARG A 110 5.60 24.98 21.98
N ALA A 111 4.91 25.87 21.29
CA ALA A 111 5.44 26.65 20.18
C ALA A 111 5.53 28.14 20.54
N ILE A 112 6.66 28.77 20.21
CA ILE A 112 6.92 30.19 20.46
C ILE A 112 7.08 30.89 19.11
N GLY A 113 6.29 31.94 18.89
CA GLY A 113 6.33 32.70 17.65
C GLY A 113 5.79 34.12 17.80
N ASP A 114 6.08 34.93 16.79
CA ASP A 114 5.51 36.26 16.61
C ASP A 114 4.13 36.14 15.95
N VAL A 115 3.10 36.75 16.54
CA VAL A 115 1.75 36.74 15.96
C VAL A 115 1.71 37.73 14.79
N ILE A 116 1.49 37.21 13.58
CA ILE A 116 1.37 38.03 12.38
C ILE A 116 -0.06 37.99 11.89
N GLU A 117 -0.64 39.18 11.73
CA GLU A 117 -1.90 39.37 10.99
C GLU A 117 -1.61 40.00 9.63
N TYR A 118 -2.05 39.34 8.56
CA TYR A 118 -1.97 39.87 7.20
C TYR A 118 -3.19 39.47 6.39
N ASP A 119 -3.82 40.44 5.74
CA ASP A 119 -5.01 40.23 4.89
C ASP A 119 -6.13 39.43 5.58
N GLY A 120 -6.32 39.67 6.88
CA GLY A 120 -7.31 38.99 7.71
C GLY A 120 -6.97 37.55 8.10
N ARG A 121 -5.77 37.05 7.77
CA ARG A 121 -5.24 35.77 8.25
C ARG A 121 -4.26 36.00 9.38
N ILE A 122 -4.32 35.17 10.40
CA ILE A 122 -3.45 35.23 11.57
C ILE A 122 -2.67 33.92 11.67
N TRP A 123 -1.36 34.01 11.85
CA TRP A 123 -0.49 32.87 12.07
C TRP A 123 0.64 33.24 13.03
N LEU A 124 1.27 32.23 13.62
CA LEU A 124 2.50 32.40 14.39
C LEU A 124 3.71 32.24 13.48
N GLN A 125 4.69 33.12 13.60
CA GLN A 125 5.95 33.01 12.89
C GLN A 125 7.10 32.71 13.85
N ALA A 126 7.76 31.58 13.64
CA ALA A 126 8.87 31.11 14.46
C ALA A 126 10.17 31.05 13.66
N LEU A 127 11.30 31.29 14.32
CA LEU A 127 12.63 31.19 13.69
C LEU A 127 13.63 30.45 14.58
N GLY A 128 14.25 29.41 14.01
CA GLY A 128 15.29 28.62 14.64
C GLY A 128 14.78 27.36 15.36
N ALA A 129 15.66 26.37 15.49
CA ALA A 129 15.34 25.01 15.96
C ALA A 129 14.75 24.90 17.38
N GLY A 130 14.86 25.93 18.23
CA GLY A 130 14.33 25.92 19.59
C GLY A 130 12.93 26.53 19.74
N ALA A 131 12.25 26.85 18.65
CA ALA A 131 10.95 27.51 18.70
C ALA A 131 9.78 26.56 19.00
N VAL A 132 9.95 25.26 18.75
CA VAL A 132 8.99 24.20 19.09
C VAL A 132 9.68 23.25 20.05
N THR A 133 9.03 22.95 21.18
CA THR A 133 9.57 22.08 22.23
C THR A 133 8.54 21.06 22.69
N TRP A 134 8.96 19.82 22.90
CA TRP A 134 8.16 18.70 23.42
C TRP A 134 9.05 17.76 24.24
N GLY A 135 8.46 17.01 25.17
CA GLY A 135 9.10 15.94 25.93
C GLY A 135 8.79 14.55 25.35
N GLU A 136 9.48 13.52 25.87
CA GLU A 136 9.20 12.13 25.47
C GLU A 136 7.79 11.68 25.88
N ASP A 137 7.30 12.15 27.02
CA ASP A 137 5.94 11.84 27.53
C ASP A 137 4.83 12.58 26.74
N ASP A 138 5.19 13.58 25.92
CA ASP A 138 4.25 14.36 25.11
C ASP A 138 3.96 13.71 23.76
N VAL A 139 4.74 12.70 23.37
CA VAL A 139 4.54 11.92 22.15
C VAL A 139 3.46 10.87 22.41
N PRO A 140 2.41 10.78 21.57
CA PRO A 140 1.33 9.83 21.78
C PRO A 140 1.84 8.39 21.73
N ALA A 141 1.24 7.53 22.56
CA ALA A 141 1.50 6.09 22.49
C ALA A 141 1.05 5.53 21.14
N ILE A 142 1.96 4.81 20.46
CA ILE A 142 1.71 4.22 19.15
C ILE A 142 1.14 2.81 19.34
N TYR A 143 -0.07 2.57 18.84
CA TYR A 143 -0.69 1.25 18.83
C TYR A 143 -0.61 0.63 17.43
N PRO A 144 0.07 -0.51 17.26
CA PRO A 144 -0.04 -1.28 16.02
C PRO A 144 -1.40 -1.97 16.00
N VAL A 145 -2.22 -1.65 15.01
CA VAL A 145 -3.59 -2.14 14.87
C VAL A 145 -3.87 -2.53 13.41
N THR A 146 -4.89 -3.34 13.21
CA THR A 146 -5.42 -3.70 11.89
C THR A 146 -6.61 -2.81 11.52
N ILE A 147 -6.90 -2.69 10.23
CA ILE A 147 -8.05 -1.88 9.75
C ILE A 147 -9.37 -2.42 10.30
N SER A 148 -9.50 -3.75 10.45
CA SER A 148 -10.68 -4.41 11.00
C SER A 148 -10.87 -4.13 12.50
N GLU A 149 -9.79 -4.01 13.28
CA GLU A 149 -9.86 -3.58 14.69
C GLU A 149 -10.34 -2.13 14.81
N VAL A 150 -9.82 -1.24 13.97
CA VAL A 150 -10.28 0.16 13.91
C VAL A 150 -11.73 0.25 13.46
N ALA A 151 -12.15 -0.57 12.50
CA ALA A 151 -13.54 -0.61 12.03
C ALA A 151 -14.53 -1.05 13.12
N ARG A 152 -14.11 -1.96 14.01
CA ARG A 152 -14.95 -2.48 15.09
C ARG A 152 -15.25 -1.44 16.16
N ASP A 153 -14.27 -0.65 16.55
CA ASP A 153 -14.42 0.39 17.58
C ASP A 153 -13.46 1.57 17.36
N PRO A 154 -13.76 2.46 16.39
CA PRO A 154 -12.84 3.53 16.01
C PRO A 154 -12.66 4.57 17.13
N GLN A 155 -13.63 4.70 18.03
CA GLN A 155 -13.57 5.69 19.11
C GLN A 155 -12.41 5.40 20.08
N ASN A 156 -12.08 4.13 20.33
CA ASN A 156 -10.99 3.75 21.22
C ASN A 156 -9.61 4.17 20.71
N PHE A 157 -9.49 4.50 19.42
CA PHE A 157 -8.23 4.89 18.78
C PHE A 157 -8.18 6.38 18.43
N SER A 158 -9.16 7.17 18.89
CA SER A 158 -9.26 8.60 18.57
C SER A 158 -8.37 9.51 19.41
N GLU A 159 -7.86 9.05 20.56
CA GLU A 159 -7.06 9.85 21.50
C GLU A 159 -5.53 9.68 21.33
N GLY A 160 -5.06 9.03 20.24
CA GLY A 160 -3.64 8.76 20.03
C GLY A 160 -3.25 8.57 18.56
N ALA A 161 -1.96 8.29 18.33
CA ALA A 161 -1.43 7.89 17.04
C ALA A 161 -1.54 6.37 16.88
N LEU A 162 -1.89 5.92 15.69
CA LEU A 162 -2.03 4.51 15.38
C LEU A 162 -1.19 4.15 14.16
N THR A 163 -0.61 2.95 14.19
CA THR A 163 0.11 2.37 13.06
C THR A 163 -0.76 1.30 12.43
N LEU A 164 -1.07 1.47 11.16
CA LEU A 164 -1.87 0.55 10.36
C LEU A 164 -1.04 -0.09 9.26
N TYR A 165 -1.38 -1.33 8.97
CA TYR A 165 -0.93 -2.05 7.79
C TYR A 165 -2.10 -2.18 6.82
N GLY A 166 -1.88 -1.87 5.56
CA GLY A 166 -2.92 -2.00 4.54
C GLY A 166 -2.41 -1.68 3.14
N TYR A 167 -3.34 -1.57 2.20
CA TYR A 167 -3.05 -1.36 0.79
C TYR A 167 -3.63 -0.06 0.28
N LEU A 168 -2.85 0.66 -0.53
CA LEU A 168 -3.26 1.96 -1.08
C LEU A 168 -4.30 1.78 -2.18
N SER A 169 -5.38 2.56 -2.16
CA SER A 169 -6.42 2.49 -3.19
C SER A 169 -6.07 3.18 -4.51
N LYS A 170 -5.00 3.97 -4.54
CA LYS A 170 -4.51 4.69 -5.73
C LYS A 170 -3.05 5.09 -5.56
N SER A 171 -2.41 5.37 -6.69
CA SER A 171 -1.02 5.84 -6.73
C SER A 171 -0.90 7.30 -6.28
N ILE A 172 0.24 7.63 -5.68
CA ILE A 172 0.54 8.95 -5.10
C ILE A 172 1.87 9.45 -5.66
N ASP A 173 1.83 10.68 -6.14
CA ASP A 173 3.00 11.37 -6.69
C ASP A 173 4.01 11.72 -5.59
N PRO A 174 5.32 11.54 -5.82
CA PRO A 174 6.39 11.86 -4.87
C PRO A 174 6.35 13.29 -4.34
N GLU A 175 5.88 14.24 -5.15
CA GLU A 175 5.84 15.68 -4.86
C GLU A 175 4.45 16.15 -4.44
N ALA A 176 3.47 15.24 -4.32
CA ALA A 176 2.10 15.61 -3.92
C ALA A 176 2.08 16.12 -2.47
N SER A 177 1.89 17.43 -2.30
CA SER A 177 1.76 18.07 -0.98
C SER A 177 0.49 17.70 -0.23
N PHE A 178 -0.51 17.16 -0.94
CA PHE A 178 -1.79 16.75 -0.38
C PHE A 178 -2.39 15.62 -1.21
N SER A 179 -2.74 14.51 -0.56
CA SER A 179 -3.40 13.37 -1.22
C SER A 179 -4.48 12.76 -0.34
N ALA A 180 -5.69 12.60 -0.88
CA ALA A 180 -6.79 11.91 -0.21
C ALA A 180 -7.11 10.61 -0.93
N LEU A 181 -7.09 9.47 -0.23
CA LEU A 181 -7.30 8.13 -0.76
C LEU A 181 -7.93 7.21 0.31
N TYR A 182 -7.99 5.91 0.03
CA TYR A 182 -8.34 4.89 1.01
C TYR A 182 -7.17 3.96 1.25
N ILE A 183 -7.06 3.49 2.49
CA ILE A 183 -6.26 2.33 2.85
C ILE A 183 -7.23 1.17 3.10
N GLY A 184 -7.01 0.06 2.40
CA GLY A 184 -7.83 -1.14 2.48
C GLY A 184 -7.11 -2.30 3.14
N ASP A 185 -7.88 -3.27 3.62
CA ASP A 185 -7.41 -4.57 4.09
C ASP A 185 -6.97 -5.51 2.95
N HIS A 186 -7.28 -5.16 1.70
CA HIS A 186 -6.93 -5.91 0.50
C HIS A 186 -6.40 -4.99 -0.62
N PRO A 187 -5.45 -5.41 -1.49
CA PRO A 187 -4.90 -4.58 -2.57
C PRO A 187 -5.91 -4.15 -3.64
N ASN A 188 -6.93 -4.97 -3.87
CA ASN A 188 -8.04 -4.69 -4.78
C ASN A 188 -9.26 -4.14 -4.01
N TYR A 189 -9.80 -3.02 -4.48
CA TYR A 189 -11.04 -2.39 -3.98
C TYR A 189 -12.22 -3.36 -3.87
N ALA A 190 -12.44 -4.22 -4.87
CA ALA A 190 -13.62 -5.11 -4.92
C ALA A 190 -13.62 -6.21 -3.86
N ASN A 191 -12.44 -6.56 -3.35
CA ASN A 191 -12.24 -7.60 -2.34
C ASN A 191 -11.88 -7.01 -0.97
N SER A 192 -11.85 -5.68 -0.85
CA SER A 192 -11.59 -5.01 0.42
C SER A 192 -12.91 -4.86 1.17
N ASP A 193 -13.03 -5.57 2.29
CA ASP A 193 -14.21 -5.51 3.15
C ASP A 193 -14.18 -4.24 4.02
N HIS A 194 -12.99 -3.81 4.43
CA HIS A 194 -12.79 -2.63 5.25
C HIS A 194 -11.86 -1.63 4.57
N GLN A 195 -12.35 -0.40 4.45
CA GLN A 195 -11.58 0.72 3.95
C GLN A 195 -11.66 1.88 4.91
N LEU A 196 -10.50 2.45 5.22
CA LEU A 196 -10.39 3.67 5.99
C LEU A 196 -9.94 4.78 5.05
N ARG A 197 -10.65 5.92 5.06
CA ARG A 197 -10.18 7.07 4.32
C ARG A 197 -8.89 7.56 4.95
N MET A 198 -7.89 7.84 4.12
CA MET A 198 -6.61 8.38 4.53
C MET A 198 -6.35 9.70 3.79
N VAL A 199 -5.86 10.68 4.53
CA VAL A 199 -5.39 11.96 4.00
C VAL A 199 -3.93 12.11 4.37
N ILE A 200 -3.09 12.17 3.36
CA ILE A 200 -1.66 12.45 3.48
C ILE A 200 -1.47 13.95 3.31
N HIS A 201 -0.92 14.57 4.35
CA HIS A 201 -0.45 15.95 4.36
C HIS A 201 1.07 15.87 4.16
N SER A 202 1.64 16.57 3.19
CA SER A 202 3.05 16.51 2.75
C SER A 202 3.43 15.40 1.77
N ALA A 203 4.54 15.67 1.06
CA ALA A 203 5.09 14.86 -0.01
C ALA A 203 5.75 13.57 0.52
N PRO A 204 5.44 12.38 -0.02
CA PRO A 204 6.08 11.13 0.39
C PRO A 204 7.52 11.00 -0.11
N ASN A 205 7.98 11.88 -1.02
CA ASN A 205 9.31 11.88 -1.63
C ASN A 205 9.67 10.59 -2.41
N GLN A 206 8.68 9.74 -2.65
CA GLN A 206 8.78 8.54 -3.48
C GLN A 206 7.41 8.23 -4.08
N TRP A 207 7.40 7.50 -5.19
CA TRP A 207 6.16 6.97 -5.75
C TRP A 207 5.59 5.93 -4.80
N LEU A 208 4.31 6.09 -4.48
CA LEU A 208 3.53 5.07 -3.80
C LEU A 208 2.50 4.55 -4.80
N GLU A 209 2.49 3.25 -5.06
CA GLU A 209 1.65 2.67 -6.12
C GLU A 209 0.31 2.15 -5.57
N SER A 210 -0.71 2.15 -6.43
CA SER A 210 -1.99 1.50 -6.12
C SER A 210 -1.79 0.01 -5.84
N GLY A 211 -2.52 -0.52 -4.85
CA GLY A 211 -2.38 -1.91 -4.41
C GLY A 211 -1.08 -2.21 -3.66
N GLN A 212 -0.20 -1.21 -3.45
CA GLN A 212 1.01 -1.41 -2.68
C GLN A 212 0.71 -1.54 -1.19
N LYS A 213 1.33 -2.52 -0.55
CA LYS A 213 1.26 -2.69 0.90
C LYS A 213 2.14 -1.64 1.60
N VAL A 214 1.54 -0.94 2.56
CA VAL A 214 2.17 0.11 3.34
C VAL A 214 1.95 -0.09 4.83
N GLU A 215 2.91 0.40 5.60
CA GLU A 215 2.77 0.73 7.01
C GLU A 215 2.57 2.25 7.09
N VAL A 216 1.50 2.68 7.77
CA VAL A 216 1.16 4.09 7.91
C VAL A 216 0.97 4.43 9.38
N THR A 217 1.56 5.54 9.83
CA THR A 217 1.36 6.06 11.18
C THR A 217 0.64 7.41 11.12
N GLY A 218 -0.47 7.53 11.84
CA GLY A 218 -1.30 8.74 11.80
C GLY A 218 -2.30 8.86 12.92
N ILE A 219 -3.10 9.93 12.89
CA ILE A 219 -4.17 10.21 13.85
C ILE A 219 -5.52 9.91 13.22
N LEU A 220 -6.41 9.27 13.97
CA LEU A 220 -7.78 9.00 13.54
C LEU A 220 -8.72 10.11 14.03
N GLU A 221 -9.36 10.80 13.10
CA GLU A 221 -10.29 11.89 13.40
C GLU A 221 -11.67 11.64 12.78
N TYR A 222 -12.73 11.94 13.51
CA TYR A 222 -14.08 11.88 12.98
C TYR A 222 -14.41 13.18 12.27
N GLU A 223 -14.54 13.15 10.94
CA GLU A 223 -14.90 14.33 10.15
C GLU A 223 -16.43 14.52 10.17
N PRO A 224 -16.98 15.54 10.86
CA PRO A 224 -18.43 15.69 11.00
C PRO A 224 -19.10 16.12 9.69
N ARG A 225 -18.34 16.72 8.77
CA ARG A 225 -18.82 17.17 7.47
C ARG A 225 -19.13 15.99 6.54
N GLU A 226 -18.24 15.00 6.52
CA GLU A 226 -18.35 13.81 5.67
C GLU A 226 -18.93 12.61 6.45
N LEU A 227 -19.22 12.78 7.75
CA LEU A 227 -19.78 11.80 8.66
C LEU A 227 -18.99 10.48 8.72
N ARG A 228 -17.66 10.56 8.64
CA ARG A 228 -16.77 9.39 8.59
C ARG A 228 -15.48 9.63 9.35
N TRP A 229 -14.89 8.54 9.83
CA TRP A 229 -13.52 8.54 10.34
C TRP A 229 -12.52 8.66 9.19
N THR A 230 -11.51 9.49 9.39
CA THR A 230 -10.42 9.72 8.43
C THR A 230 -9.09 9.61 9.19
N LEU A 231 -8.13 8.90 8.59
CA LEU A 231 -6.76 8.82 9.07
C LEU A 231 -5.95 9.97 8.48
N HIS A 232 -5.34 10.78 9.33
CA HIS A 232 -4.46 11.88 8.95
C HIS A 232 -3.01 11.44 9.13
N VAL A 233 -2.27 11.42 8.03
CA VAL A 233 -0.90 10.88 7.93
C VAL A 233 0.03 11.92 7.32
N GLN A 234 1.33 11.81 7.59
CA GLN A 234 2.37 12.60 6.92
C GLN A 234 3.03 11.79 5.80
N GLY A 235 3.43 12.43 4.70
CA GLY A 235 4.08 11.74 3.57
C GLY A 235 5.20 10.78 3.97
N PRO A 236 6.19 11.22 4.78
CA PRO A 236 7.29 10.36 5.27
C PRO A 236 6.87 9.22 6.20
N GLU A 237 5.68 9.29 6.81
CA GLU A 237 5.12 8.26 7.69
C GLU A 237 4.41 7.15 6.90
N VAL A 238 4.36 7.24 5.57
CA VAL A 238 3.91 6.15 4.70
C VAL A 238 5.10 5.33 4.21
N ARG A 239 5.28 4.15 4.82
CA ARG A 239 6.42 3.27 4.56
C ARG A 239 6.00 2.08 3.72
N THR A 240 6.65 1.91 2.58
CA THR A 240 6.39 0.78 1.68
C THR A 240 6.97 -0.52 2.23
N ILE A 241 6.20 -1.61 2.17
CA ILE A 241 6.67 -2.95 2.57
C ILE A 241 7.15 -3.69 1.32
N GLY A 242 8.47 -3.75 1.14
CA GLY A 242 9.11 -4.21 -0.10
C GLY A 242 8.97 -5.70 -0.45
N SER A 243 8.31 -6.50 0.38
CA SER A 243 8.07 -7.93 0.12
C SER A 243 6.82 -8.21 -0.74
N HIS A 244 6.03 -7.19 -1.07
CA HIS A 244 4.79 -7.34 -1.84
C HIS A 244 4.98 -6.86 -3.28
N GLN A 245 4.60 -7.69 -4.26
CA GLN A 245 4.59 -7.28 -5.67
C GLN A 245 3.45 -6.30 -5.91
N ILE A 246 3.73 -5.25 -6.69
CA ILE A 246 2.75 -4.22 -7.02
C ILE A 246 1.92 -4.73 -8.21
N PRO A 247 0.58 -4.83 -8.10
CA PRO A 247 -0.25 -5.20 -9.23
C PRO A 247 -0.22 -4.08 -10.29
N ILE A 248 0.12 -4.43 -11.53
CA ILE A 248 0.12 -3.51 -12.67
C ILE A 248 -1.22 -3.65 -13.38
N ALA A 249 -1.99 -2.56 -13.48
CA ALA A 249 -3.31 -2.61 -14.10
C ALA A 249 -3.22 -2.82 -15.61
N LEU A 250 -3.99 -3.78 -16.15
CA LEU A 250 -4.09 -3.99 -17.59
C LEU A 250 -5.17 -3.09 -18.20
N LEU A 251 -4.78 -2.26 -19.16
CA LEU A 251 -5.73 -1.44 -19.91
C LEU A 251 -6.39 -2.26 -21.02
N ASP A 252 -7.71 -2.15 -21.10
CA ASP A 252 -8.52 -2.76 -22.15
C ASP A 252 -9.02 -1.69 -23.13
N TRP A 253 -8.82 -1.94 -24.43
CA TRP A 253 -9.31 -1.12 -25.53
C TRP A 253 -10.84 -1.05 -25.61
N SER A 254 -11.55 -2.05 -25.08
CA SER A 254 -13.02 -2.05 -25.08
C SER A 254 -13.62 -1.07 -24.08
N ASN A 255 -12.84 -0.68 -23.06
CA ASN A 255 -13.27 0.17 -21.94
C ASN A 255 -12.39 1.42 -21.80
N LYS A 256 -12.03 2.08 -22.90
CA LYS A 256 -11.20 3.30 -22.87
C LYS A 256 -11.69 4.39 -21.91
N ASP A 257 -13.00 4.51 -21.74
CA ASP A 257 -13.61 5.49 -20.84
C ASP A 257 -13.25 5.26 -19.36
N THR A 258 -12.82 4.05 -18.98
CA THR A 258 -12.44 3.72 -17.60
C THR A 258 -10.97 3.97 -17.31
N TRP A 259 -10.15 4.26 -18.32
CA TRP A 259 -8.70 4.48 -18.15
C TRP A 259 -8.39 5.64 -17.21
N SER A 260 -9.29 6.61 -17.07
CA SER A 260 -9.16 7.69 -16.08
C SER A 260 -9.05 7.20 -14.64
N TYR A 261 -9.55 6.01 -14.31
CA TYR A 261 -9.40 5.42 -12.97
C TYR A 261 -7.98 4.94 -12.69
N SER A 262 -7.20 4.62 -13.73
CA SER A 262 -5.79 4.22 -13.65
C SER A 262 -4.84 5.38 -13.93
N ALA A 263 -5.36 6.62 -13.96
CA ALA A 263 -4.54 7.80 -14.19
C ALA A 263 -3.44 7.92 -13.12
N ASN A 264 -2.22 8.22 -13.57
CA ASN A 264 -0.99 8.29 -12.80
C ASN A 264 -0.55 6.96 -12.14
N SER A 265 -1.18 5.83 -12.45
CA SER A 265 -0.74 4.50 -12.01
C SER A 265 0.14 3.83 -13.06
N LEU A 266 0.92 2.83 -12.62
CA LEU A 266 1.55 1.88 -13.53
C LEU A 266 0.48 1.04 -14.22
N VAL A 267 0.58 0.99 -15.54
CA VAL A 267 -0.32 0.25 -16.40
C VAL A 267 0.45 -0.53 -17.44
N GLU A 268 -0.21 -1.54 -18.00
CA GLU A 268 0.26 -2.27 -19.15
C GLU A 268 -0.86 -2.35 -20.20
N ILE A 269 -0.50 -2.22 -21.48
CA ILE A 269 -1.43 -2.34 -22.60
C ILE A 269 -0.77 -3.05 -23.78
N SER A 270 -1.53 -3.92 -24.44
CA SER A 270 -1.10 -4.61 -25.67
C SER A 270 -1.77 -4.00 -26.89
N GLY A 271 -1.01 -3.64 -27.92
CA GLY A 271 -1.58 -3.05 -29.14
C GLY A 271 -0.63 -3.13 -30.32
N THR A 272 -1.11 -2.73 -31.49
CA THR A 272 -0.26 -2.68 -32.69
C THR A 272 0.55 -1.39 -32.66
N LEU A 273 1.88 -1.51 -32.70
CA LEU A 273 2.77 -0.36 -32.78
C LEU A 273 2.69 0.29 -34.16
N VAL A 274 2.33 1.57 -34.20
CA VAL A 274 2.29 2.37 -35.43
C VAL A 274 3.34 3.48 -35.42
N GLU A 275 3.61 4.05 -36.59
CA GLU A 275 4.49 5.21 -36.70
C GLU A 275 3.99 6.37 -35.82
N GLY A 276 4.91 7.06 -35.15
CA GLY A 276 4.57 8.22 -34.31
C GLY A 276 4.50 7.95 -32.80
N TRP A 277 4.98 6.79 -32.34
CA TRP A 277 4.95 6.39 -30.91
C TRP A 277 3.53 6.23 -30.38
N SER A 278 2.72 5.45 -31.09
CA SER A 278 1.36 5.13 -30.65
C SER A 278 1.11 3.63 -30.75
N LEU A 279 0.32 3.12 -29.81
CA LEU A 279 -0.32 1.81 -29.94
C LEU A 279 -1.75 2.01 -30.41
N VAL A 280 -2.19 1.14 -31.30
CA VAL A 280 -3.56 1.12 -31.80
C VAL A 280 -4.21 -0.22 -31.42
N GLY A 281 -5.39 -0.13 -30.81
CA GLY A 281 -6.21 -1.27 -30.47
C GLY A 281 -7.15 -1.72 -31.58
N SER A 282 -7.88 -2.81 -31.30
CA SER A 282 -8.90 -3.41 -32.17
C SER A 282 -9.98 -2.41 -32.65
N ASN A 283 -10.31 -1.44 -31.79
CA ASN A 283 -11.36 -0.44 -32.03
C ASN A 283 -10.87 0.80 -32.81
N GLN A 284 -9.64 0.80 -33.33
CA GLN A 284 -8.94 1.97 -33.90
C GLN A 284 -8.65 3.09 -32.90
N ASP A 285 -8.89 2.84 -31.61
CA ASP A 285 -8.45 3.72 -30.54
C ASP A 285 -6.93 3.71 -30.45
N SER A 286 -6.35 4.89 -30.21
CA SER A 286 -4.92 5.07 -29.97
C SER A 286 -4.64 5.43 -28.52
N ILE A 287 -3.42 5.07 -28.11
CA ILE A 287 -2.74 5.59 -26.93
C ILE A 287 -1.30 5.96 -27.34
N CYS A 288 -0.79 7.07 -26.84
CA CYS A 288 0.56 7.51 -27.13
C CYS A 288 1.58 6.85 -26.19
N ILE A 289 2.83 6.72 -26.64
CA ILE A 289 3.96 6.23 -25.85
C ILE A 289 4.96 7.37 -25.67
N ILE A 290 5.36 7.60 -24.42
CA ILE A 290 6.46 8.49 -24.04
C ILE A 290 7.62 7.59 -23.58
N PRO A 291 8.67 7.42 -24.40
CA PRO A 291 9.76 6.49 -24.10
C PRO A 291 10.73 7.02 -23.04
N ALA A 292 11.33 6.10 -22.29
CA ALA A 292 12.36 6.37 -21.28
C ALA A 292 13.71 6.75 -21.91
N SER A 293 14.02 8.05 -22.04
CA SER A 293 15.25 8.53 -22.72
C SER A 293 15.35 7.95 -24.15
N PRO A 294 16.43 8.13 -24.96
CA PRO A 294 16.36 7.73 -26.37
C PRO A 294 16.47 6.21 -26.48
N PHE A 295 15.37 5.50 -26.21
CA PHE A 295 15.20 4.13 -26.65
C PHE A 295 15.43 4.10 -28.17
N ASN A 296 16.21 3.12 -28.57
CA ASN A 296 16.83 2.99 -29.86
C ASN A 296 15.73 2.95 -30.94
N GLN A 297 15.68 3.93 -31.85
CA GLN A 297 14.78 3.96 -33.02
C GLN A 297 14.71 2.60 -33.73
N SER A 298 15.80 1.82 -33.68
CA SER A 298 15.91 0.46 -34.19
C SER A 298 14.90 -0.55 -33.60
N PHE A 299 14.45 -0.38 -32.36
CA PHE A 299 13.43 -1.25 -31.76
C PHE A 299 12.06 -1.01 -32.40
N ILE A 300 11.68 0.27 -32.56
CA ILE A 300 10.45 0.63 -33.26
C ILE A 300 10.50 0.13 -34.69
N ASP A 301 11.60 0.40 -35.40
CA ASP A 301 11.74 -0.02 -36.79
C ASP A 301 11.60 -1.55 -36.96
N GLN A 302 11.98 -2.33 -35.95
CA GLN A 302 11.86 -3.80 -35.93
C GLN A 302 10.46 -4.31 -35.56
N ASN A 303 9.70 -3.56 -34.75
CA ASN A 303 8.39 -3.95 -34.23
C ASN A 303 7.24 -3.12 -34.81
N LEU A 304 7.50 -2.26 -35.81
CA LEU A 304 6.47 -1.51 -36.53
C LEU A 304 5.46 -2.48 -37.16
N ASN A 305 4.18 -2.17 -36.95
CA ASN A 305 3.04 -2.99 -37.34
C ASN A 305 2.99 -4.38 -36.67
N GLN A 306 3.73 -4.59 -35.58
CA GLN A 306 3.62 -5.76 -34.73
C GLN A 306 2.81 -5.44 -33.48
N ILE A 307 2.17 -6.48 -32.93
CA ILE A 307 1.54 -6.40 -31.62
C ILE A 307 2.65 -6.44 -30.58
N ILE A 308 2.68 -5.42 -29.72
CA ILE A 308 3.58 -5.36 -28.59
C ILE A 308 2.80 -5.07 -27.32
N THR A 309 3.33 -5.52 -26.20
CA THR A 309 2.89 -5.14 -24.87
C THR A 309 3.81 -4.04 -24.35
N PHE A 310 3.23 -2.94 -23.86
CA PHE A 310 3.96 -1.80 -23.34
C PHE A 310 3.51 -1.47 -21.92
N GLN A 311 4.47 -1.39 -21.00
CA GLN A 311 4.26 -1.06 -19.60
C GLN A 311 4.86 0.31 -19.28
N GLY A 312 4.13 1.12 -18.51
CA GLY A 312 4.61 2.40 -17.98
C GLY A 312 3.51 3.15 -17.22
N ARG A 313 3.70 4.43 -16.94
CA ARG A 313 2.72 5.22 -16.17
C ARG A 313 1.70 5.88 -17.09
N LEU A 314 0.42 5.71 -16.79
CA LEU A 314 -0.66 6.34 -17.57
C LEU A 314 -0.80 7.83 -17.24
N LEU A 315 -0.66 8.70 -18.24
CA LEU A 315 -0.74 10.15 -18.10
C LEU A 315 -1.66 10.73 -19.18
N TRP A 316 -2.39 11.79 -18.83
CA TRP A 316 -3.13 12.55 -19.84
C TRP A 316 -2.23 13.60 -20.49
N SER A 317 -2.00 13.48 -21.81
CA SER A 317 -1.20 14.46 -22.55
C SER A 317 -2.07 15.58 -23.08
N VAL A 318 -1.89 16.78 -22.53
CA VAL A 318 -2.58 17.99 -23.01
C VAL A 318 -2.12 18.37 -24.43
N ALA A 319 -0.87 18.06 -24.79
CA ALA A 319 -0.32 18.39 -26.11
C ALA A 319 -0.89 17.52 -27.23
N GLN A 320 -1.15 16.25 -26.95
CA GLN A 320 -1.69 15.28 -27.92
C GLN A 320 -3.21 15.10 -27.76
N ASN A 321 -3.79 15.62 -26.66
CA ASN A 321 -5.20 15.47 -26.30
C ASN A 321 -5.64 13.99 -26.26
N GLU A 322 -4.78 13.13 -25.75
CA GLU A 322 -5.00 11.70 -25.59
C GLU A 322 -4.25 11.15 -24.37
N TRP A 323 -4.59 9.91 -23.99
CA TRP A 323 -3.84 9.16 -22.99
C TRP A 323 -2.48 8.75 -23.53
N CYS A 324 -1.47 8.79 -22.67
CA CYS A 324 -0.10 8.44 -22.98
C CYS A 324 0.47 7.54 -21.89
N ILE A 325 1.33 6.59 -22.27
CA ILE A 325 2.09 5.78 -21.31
C ILE A 325 3.53 6.27 -21.26
N ASP A 326 3.95 6.75 -20.10
CA ASP A 326 5.31 7.22 -19.83
C ASP A 326 6.16 6.12 -19.21
N GLY A 327 7.07 5.57 -20.03
CA GLY A 327 8.05 4.58 -19.59
C GLY A 327 9.25 5.17 -18.85
N SER A 328 9.41 6.51 -18.81
CA SER A 328 10.54 7.21 -18.21
C SER A 328 10.41 7.46 -16.70
N SER A 329 9.17 7.36 -16.19
CA SER A 329 8.80 7.84 -14.87
C SER A 329 9.22 6.93 -13.71
N ASP A 330 9.82 5.76 -13.96
CA ASP A 330 10.30 4.87 -12.90
C ASP A 330 11.62 4.15 -13.23
N SER A 331 12.55 4.15 -12.27
CA SER A 331 13.75 3.32 -12.28
C SER A 331 13.46 1.81 -12.11
N ARG A 332 12.22 1.47 -11.73
CA ARG A 332 11.71 0.09 -11.62
C ARG A 332 10.82 -0.34 -12.78
N SER A 333 10.40 0.57 -13.66
CA SER A 333 9.80 0.15 -14.91
C SER A 333 10.89 -0.46 -15.78
N THR A 334 11.04 -1.78 -15.70
CA THR A 334 11.44 -2.51 -16.90
C THR A 334 10.42 -2.12 -17.95
N ALA A 335 10.79 -1.22 -18.87
CA ALA A 335 10.17 -1.14 -20.18
C ALA A 335 10.45 -2.49 -20.87
N GLY A 336 9.77 -3.52 -20.39
CA GLY A 336 9.82 -4.87 -20.88
C GLY A 336 8.88 -4.89 -22.06
N VAL A 337 9.33 -4.34 -23.20
CA VAL A 337 8.65 -4.69 -24.43
C VAL A 337 8.95 -6.15 -24.67
N VAL A 338 7.98 -7.00 -24.33
CA VAL A 338 8.06 -8.43 -24.63
C VAL A 338 7.84 -8.54 -26.14
N ALA A 339 8.94 -8.66 -26.88
CA ALA A 339 8.86 -9.08 -28.27
C ALA A 339 8.23 -10.47 -28.29
N VAL A 340 7.06 -10.59 -28.93
CA VAL A 340 6.32 -11.84 -29.09
C VAL A 340 7.17 -12.82 -29.90
N GLY A 341 7.94 -13.64 -29.18
CA GLY A 341 8.87 -14.62 -29.73
C GLY A 341 8.59 -16.01 -29.17
N ASP A 342 8.02 -16.86 -30.01
CA ASP A 342 7.94 -18.33 -29.96
C ASP A 342 7.00 -19.03 -28.96
N ALA A 343 6.17 -18.30 -28.21
CA ALA A 343 4.88 -18.81 -27.72
C ALA A 343 3.81 -17.83 -28.17
N VAL A 344 2.79 -18.31 -28.88
CA VAL A 344 1.67 -17.46 -29.33
C VAL A 344 0.97 -16.96 -28.07
N ASP A 345 1.08 -15.66 -27.78
CA ASP A 345 0.26 -14.99 -26.76
C ASP A 345 -1.19 -14.92 -27.28
N LEU A 346 -1.85 -16.07 -27.19
CA LEU A 346 -3.23 -16.22 -27.65
C LEU A 346 -4.16 -15.29 -26.86
N TRP A 347 -3.82 -14.97 -25.61
CA TRP A 347 -4.54 -14.03 -24.76
C TRP A 347 -4.50 -12.63 -25.36
N GLY A 348 -3.30 -12.15 -25.71
CA GLY A 348 -3.11 -10.90 -26.44
C GLY A 348 -3.78 -10.89 -27.81
N MET A 349 -3.78 -12.00 -28.56
CA MET A 349 -4.46 -12.10 -29.85
C MET A 349 -5.99 -12.07 -29.75
N ILE A 350 -6.58 -12.79 -28.79
CA ILE A 350 -8.04 -12.79 -28.57
C ILE A 350 -8.50 -11.39 -28.12
N SER A 351 -7.72 -10.74 -27.25
CA SER A 351 -7.97 -9.36 -26.80
C SER A 351 -7.88 -8.36 -27.96
N ALA A 352 -6.87 -8.50 -28.82
CA ALA A 352 -6.59 -7.56 -29.91
C ALA A 352 -7.43 -7.78 -31.19
N ASP A 353 -7.87 -9.00 -31.52
CA ASP A 353 -8.71 -9.25 -32.71
C ASP A 353 -9.44 -10.60 -32.64
N HIS A 354 -10.50 -10.67 -31.82
CA HIS A 354 -11.31 -11.89 -31.66
C HIS A 354 -11.98 -12.38 -32.97
N LEU A 355 -12.28 -11.50 -33.93
CA LEU A 355 -12.98 -11.87 -35.17
C LEU A 355 -12.09 -12.63 -36.15
N SER A 356 -10.82 -12.23 -36.29
CA SER A 356 -9.88 -12.96 -37.14
C SER A 356 -9.50 -14.30 -36.53
N VAL A 357 -9.40 -14.37 -35.20
CA VAL A 357 -9.11 -15.59 -34.45
C VAL A 357 -10.24 -16.62 -34.59
N LEU A 358 -11.51 -16.19 -34.58
CA LEU A 358 -12.68 -17.05 -34.84
C LEU A 358 -12.86 -17.43 -36.32
N GLY A 359 -12.19 -16.73 -37.25
CA GLY A 359 -12.29 -16.97 -38.69
C GLY A 359 -11.66 -18.29 -39.16
N ASP A 360 -10.81 -18.92 -38.34
CA ASP A 360 -10.11 -20.17 -38.63
C ASP A 360 -10.17 -21.15 -37.45
N MET A 361 -11.35 -21.74 -37.25
CA MET A 361 -11.64 -22.64 -36.11
C MET A 361 -10.92 -24.00 -36.18
N GLU A 362 -10.32 -24.35 -37.33
CA GLU A 362 -9.54 -25.60 -37.49
C GLU A 362 -8.07 -25.41 -37.12
N LYS A 363 -7.61 -24.16 -36.98
CA LYS A 363 -6.23 -23.85 -36.60
C LYS A 363 -5.96 -24.24 -35.15
N THR A 364 -4.87 -24.96 -34.95
CA THR A 364 -4.40 -25.40 -33.63
C THR A 364 -3.36 -24.43 -33.08
N TYR A 365 -3.43 -24.17 -31.78
CA TYR A 365 -2.53 -23.29 -31.02
C TYR A 365 -1.87 -24.07 -29.89
N THR A 366 -0.60 -23.78 -29.63
CA THR A 366 0.09 -24.21 -28.41
C THR A 366 0.23 -23.00 -27.49
N VAL A 367 -0.31 -23.10 -26.28
CA VAL A 367 -0.46 -21.97 -25.35
C VAL A 367 -0.01 -22.40 -23.96
N MET A 368 0.66 -21.49 -23.25
CA MET A 368 0.95 -21.63 -21.82
C MET A 368 -0.13 -20.86 -21.04
N ALA A 369 -0.72 -21.52 -20.05
CA ALA A 369 -1.75 -20.93 -19.21
C ALA A 369 -1.77 -21.60 -17.84
N TYR A 370 -2.36 -20.95 -16.86
CA TYR A 370 -2.48 -21.47 -15.50
C TYR A 370 -3.92 -21.86 -15.20
N SER A 371 -4.12 -22.88 -14.38
CA SER A 371 -5.46 -23.23 -13.91
C SER A 371 -5.94 -22.23 -12.87
N LYS A 372 -7.10 -21.60 -13.10
CA LYS A 372 -7.69 -20.64 -12.15
C LYS A 372 -8.09 -21.28 -10.82
N TYR A 373 -8.58 -22.52 -10.87
CA TYR A 373 -9.12 -23.26 -9.74
C TYR A 373 -8.58 -24.68 -9.75
N SER A 374 -8.54 -25.35 -8.59
CA SER A 374 -8.25 -26.77 -8.55
C SER A 374 -9.35 -27.57 -9.25
N ILE A 375 -8.95 -28.55 -10.06
CA ILE A 375 -9.85 -29.37 -10.88
C ILE A 375 -9.81 -30.79 -10.37
N THR A 376 -11.01 -31.30 -10.06
CA THR A 376 -11.17 -32.67 -9.63
C THR A 376 -10.74 -33.63 -10.76
N PRO A 377 -10.25 -34.83 -10.41
CA PRO A 377 -10.10 -35.91 -11.39
C PRO A 377 -11.40 -36.10 -12.20
N PHE A 378 -11.25 -36.34 -13.50
CA PHE A 378 -12.33 -36.51 -14.47
C PHE A 378 -13.21 -35.27 -14.72
N GLY A 379 -12.86 -34.10 -14.19
CA GLY A 379 -13.50 -32.84 -14.59
C GLY A 379 -13.28 -32.56 -16.07
N THR A 380 -14.26 -31.97 -16.75
CA THR A 380 -14.25 -31.73 -18.21
C THR A 380 -14.27 -30.25 -18.60
N SER A 381 -14.23 -29.37 -17.60
CA SER A 381 -14.25 -27.92 -17.77
C SER A 381 -13.16 -27.28 -16.94
N ILE A 382 -12.44 -26.35 -17.53
CA ILE A 382 -11.36 -25.60 -16.89
C ILE A 382 -11.54 -24.11 -17.18
N THR A 383 -11.16 -23.27 -16.22
CA THR A 383 -10.95 -21.84 -16.47
C THR A 383 -9.48 -21.58 -16.41
N LEU A 384 -8.95 -21.01 -17.49
CA LEU A 384 -7.54 -20.73 -17.68
C LEU A 384 -7.29 -19.23 -17.45
N VAL A 385 -6.13 -18.91 -16.91
CA VAL A 385 -5.64 -17.55 -16.65
C VAL A 385 -4.20 -17.40 -17.16
N ASP A 386 -3.78 -16.16 -17.33
CA ASP A 386 -2.48 -15.75 -17.89
C ASP A 386 -1.33 -15.71 -16.86
N ALA A 387 -1.63 -15.80 -15.55
CA ALA A 387 -0.64 -15.83 -14.48
C ALA A 387 -0.97 -16.85 -13.37
N PRO A 388 0.03 -17.39 -12.63
CA PRO A 388 -0.18 -18.42 -11.61
C PRO A 388 -0.89 -17.91 -10.36
N GLU A 389 -0.62 -16.66 -9.98
CA GLU A 389 -1.18 -16.03 -8.78
C GLU A 389 -2.33 -15.11 -9.16
N TYR A 390 -3.35 -15.04 -8.30
CA TYR A 390 -4.53 -14.22 -8.53
C TYR A 390 -4.16 -12.76 -8.75
N SER A 391 -4.54 -12.25 -9.93
CA SER A 391 -4.53 -10.82 -10.24
C SER A 391 -5.93 -10.38 -10.69
N GLN A 392 -6.28 -9.13 -10.38
CA GLN A 392 -7.52 -8.51 -10.85
C GLN A 392 -7.59 -8.43 -12.38
N ASP A 393 -6.43 -8.41 -13.03
CA ASP A 393 -6.28 -8.31 -14.47
C ASP A 393 -6.21 -9.66 -15.18
N TRP A 394 -6.48 -10.76 -14.46
CA TRP A 394 -6.50 -12.10 -15.06
C TRP A 394 -7.40 -12.15 -16.29
N THR A 395 -6.80 -12.42 -17.44
CA THR A 395 -7.57 -12.76 -18.63
C THR A 395 -8.08 -14.19 -18.43
N SER A 396 -9.32 -14.32 -17.97
CA SER A 396 -9.91 -15.64 -17.77
C SER A 396 -10.71 -16.09 -18.99
N ILE A 397 -10.35 -17.24 -19.56
CA ILE A 397 -11.13 -17.87 -20.63
C ILE A 397 -11.53 -19.28 -20.19
N SER A 398 -12.79 -19.62 -20.46
CA SER A 398 -13.28 -20.98 -20.25
C SER A 398 -12.81 -21.90 -21.37
N ALA A 399 -12.45 -23.12 -20.99
CA ALA A 399 -12.03 -24.13 -21.91
C ALA A 399 -12.70 -25.48 -21.60
N SER A 400 -12.97 -26.21 -22.67
CA SER A 400 -13.38 -27.61 -22.62
C SER A 400 -12.14 -28.50 -22.60
N PHE A 401 -12.15 -29.47 -21.69
CA PHE A 401 -10.97 -30.20 -21.27
C PHE A 401 -11.23 -31.72 -21.36
N PRO A 402 -10.29 -32.53 -21.88
CA PRO A 402 -10.50 -33.97 -22.07
C PRO A 402 -10.55 -34.77 -20.75
N GLY A 403 -10.17 -34.16 -19.63
CA GLY A 403 -10.11 -34.78 -18.31
C GLY A 403 -8.69 -35.19 -17.90
N SER A 404 -8.46 -35.21 -16.59
CA SER A 404 -7.23 -35.72 -15.96
C SER A 404 -7.57 -36.83 -14.98
N ASN A 405 -6.65 -37.78 -14.79
CA ASN A 405 -6.78 -38.82 -13.75
C ASN A 405 -6.30 -38.34 -12.38
N THR A 406 -5.60 -37.21 -12.33
CA THR A 406 -5.11 -36.57 -11.11
C THR A 406 -5.74 -35.20 -10.95
N TRP A 407 -5.64 -34.65 -9.73
CA TRP A 407 -5.94 -33.24 -9.52
C TRP A 407 -5.01 -32.36 -10.35
N ILE A 408 -5.55 -31.26 -10.84
CA ILE A 408 -4.79 -30.11 -11.32
C ILE A 408 -5.00 -29.04 -10.27
N GLU A 409 -3.92 -28.50 -9.70
CA GLU A 409 -4.05 -27.50 -8.64
C GLU A 409 -4.27 -26.09 -9.21
N ALA A 410 -4.95 -25.25 -8.45
CA ALA A 410 -5.04 -23.82 -8.74
C ALA A 410 -3.61 -23.23 -8.87
N GLY A 411 -3.40 -22.35 -9.85
CA GLY A 411 -2.10 -21.75 -10.16
C GLY A 411 -1.11 -22.68 -10.86
N GLN A 412 -1.48 -23.92 -11.18
CA GLN A 412 -0.59 -24.86 -11.87
C GLN A 412 -0.46 -24.53 -13.36
N LEU A 413 0.79 -24.54 -13.86
CA LEU A 413 1.11 -24.26 -15.26
C LEU A 413 0.73 -25.44 -16.17
N LEU A 414 0.05 -25.10 -17.25
CA LEU A 414 -0.39 -26.02 -18.29
C LEU A 414 0.14 -25.55 -19.65
N ILE A 415 0.80 -26.46 -20.36
CA ILE A 415 1.07 -26.32 -21.80
C ILE A 415 -0.07 -27.01 -22.53
N LEU A 416 -0.83 -26.24 -23.30
CA LEU A 416 -2.08 -26.68 -23.91
C LEU A 416 -1.95 -26.69 -25.43
N ASN A 417 -2.46 -27.75 -26.07
CA ASN A 417 -2.68 -27.80 -27.50
C ASN A 417 -4.19 -27.71 -27.75
N LEU A 418 -4.66 -26.63 -28.38
CA LEU A 418 -6.08 -26.30 -28.42
C LEU A 418 -6.54 -25.71 -29.76
N THR A 419 -7.85 -25.77 -30.00
CA THR A 419 -8.53 -24.98 -31.03
C THR A 419 -9.49 -23.99 -30.39
N ILE A 420 -9.97 -23.03 -31.16
CA ILE A 420 -10.83 -21.95 -30.66
C ILE A 420 -12.21 -22.14 -31.26
N GLY A 421 -13.23 -22.09 -30.40
CA GLY A 421 -14.62 -22.20 -30.81
C GLY A 421 -15.50 -21.13 -30.17
N TRP A 422 -16.74 -21.13 -30.60
CA TRP A 422 -17.80 -20.31 -30.03
C TRP A 422 -18.78 -21.18 -29.25
N ASP A 423 -19.03 -20.84 -28.00
CA ASP A 423 -20.05 -21.47 -27.16
C ASP A 423 -21.37 -20.70 -27.32
N ASP A 424 -22.26 -21.23 -28.16
CA ASP A 424 -23.58 -20.65 -28.42
C ASP A 424 -24.46 -20.58 -27.17
N ALA A 425 -24.29 -21.50 -26.21
CA ALA A 425 -25.13 -21.58 -25.02
C ALA A 425 -24.82 -20.44 -24.04
N ASN A 426 -23.54 -20.06 -23.95
CA ASN A 426 -23.07 -19.00 -23.05
C ASN A 426 -22.64 -17.72 -23.80
N ALA A 427 -22.81 -17.68 -25.12
CA ALA A 427 -22.47 -16.57 -26.02
C ALA A 427 -21.05 -16.01 -25.78
N ARG A 428 -20.06 -16.91 -25.74
CA ARG A 428 -18.65 -16.57 -25.45
C ARG A 428 -17.67 -17.44 -26.23
N ILE A 429 -16.42 -16.97 -26.33
CA ILE A 429 -15.31 -17.78 -26.85
C ILE A 429 -15.03 -18.92 -25.86
N ASN A 430 -14.81 -20.12 -26.40
CA ASN A 430 -14.43 -21.30 -25.63
C ASN A 430 -13.23 -21.98 -26.29
N LEU A 431 -12.21 -22.31 -25.50
CA LEU A 431 -11.04 -23.03 -25.99
C LEU A 431 -11.31 -24.54 -25.92
N ASN A 432 -11.06 -25.27 -26.98
CA ASN A 432 -11.20 -26.73 -27.01
C ASN A 432 -9.82 -27.35 -26.88
N ILE A 433 -9.47 -27.80 -25.68
CA ILE A 433 -8.18 -28.43 -25.39
C ILE A 433 -8.18 -29.83 -26.00
N LEU A 434 -7.25 -30.08 -26.92
CA LEU A 434 -7.04 -31.37 -27.57
C LEU A 434 -6.12 -32.26 -26.73
N ASP A 435 -5.01 -31.68 -26.28
CA ASP A 435 -4.04 -32.29 -25.38
C ASP A 435 -3.40 -31.25 -24.45
N PHE A 436 -2.80 -31.71 -23.35
CA PHE A 436 -2.12 -30.84 -22.39
C PHE A 436 -0.97 -31.56 -21.68
N VAL A 437 -0.02 -30.78 -21.20
CA VAL A 437 1.05 -31.20 -20.29
C VAL A 437 1.03 -30.30 -19.06
N ILE A 438 1.07 -30.90 -17.89
CA ILE A 438 1.25 -30.19 -16.62
C ILE A 438 2.77 -29.97 -16.45
N GLU A 439 3.19 -28.72 -16.29
CA GLU A 439 4.59 -28.37 -16.10
C GLU A 439 4.82 -27.75 -14.73
N GLY A 440 5.95 -28.09 -14.10
CA GLY A 440 6.30 -27.62 -12.76
C GLY A 440 5.67 -28.42 -11.62
N ASN A 441 6.06 -28.07 -10.40
CA ASN A 441 5.44 -28.60 -9.19
C ASN A 441 4.11 -27.87 -8.94
N PRO A 442 3.13 -28.50 -8.27
CA PRO A 442 1.96 -27.79 -7.79
C PRO A 442 2.40 -26.63 -6.87
N PRO A 443 1.66 -25.50 -6.85
CA PRO A 443 1.95 -24.41 -5.92
C PRO A 443 1.95 -24.88 -4.47
N GLU A 444 2.71 -24.18 -3.64
CA GLU A 444 2.74 -24.46 -2.20
C GLU A 444 1.33 -24.26 -1.60
N PRO A 445 0.91 -25.12 -0.66
CA PRO A 445 -0.36 -25.00 0.01
C PRO A 445 -0.53 -23.65 0.73
N GLN A 446 -1.73 -23.08 0.65
CA GLN A 446 -2.02 -21.84 1.37
C GLN A 446 -2.21 -22.12 2.86
N ILE A 447 -1.57 -21.32 3.71
CA ILE A 447 -1.81 -21.34 5.15
C ILE A 447 -3.10 -20.58 5.44
N ILE A 448 -4.06 -21.25 6.06
CA ILE A 448 -5.31 -20.63 6.54
C ILE A 448 -5.25 -20.49 8.06
N TYR A 449 -5.76 -19.38 8.57
CA TYR A 449 -5.78 -19.10 10.00
C TYR A 449 -7.19 -19.22 10.56
N TRP A 450 -7.30 -19.66 11.82
CA TRP A 450 -8.58 -19.73 12.52
C TRP A 450 -9.29 -18.37 12.64
N GLU A 451 -8.53 -17.28 12.64
CA GLU A 451 -9.07 -15.91 12.73
C GLU A 451 -9.74 -15.45 11.44
N ASP A 452 -9.38 -16.03 10.29
CA ASP A 452 -9.94 -15.66 8.99
C ASP A 452 -11.41 -16.06 8.87
N GLY A 453 -11.79 -17.12 9.58
CA GLY A 453 -13.15 -17.63 9.67
C GLY A 453 -13.68 -18.30 8.39
N ALA A 454 -14.90 -18.83 8.51
CA ALA A 454 -15.56 -19.65 7.49
C ALA A 454 -15.75 -18.95 6.13
N THR A 455 -15.96 -17.63 6.12
CA THR A 455 -16.14 -16.85 4.89
C THR A 455 -14.86 -16.83 4.07
N SER A 456 -13.71 -16.55 4.71
CA SER A 456 -12.41 -16.51 4.05
C SER A 456 -11.97 -17.89 3.58
N TRP A 457 -12.16 -18.92 4.41
CA TRP A 457 -11.86 -20.31 4.05
C TRP A 457 -12.68 -20.83 2.86
N SER A 458 -13.84 -20.24 2.59
CA SER A 458 -14.68 -20.64 1.47
C SER A 458 -14.02 -20.42 0.10
N TYR A 459 -13.05 -19.50 0.01
CA TYR A 459 -12.24 -19.25 -1.17
C TYR A 459 -11.19 -20.35 -1.42
N GLU A 460 -10.74 -21.02 -0.36
CA GLU A 460 -9.79 -22.14 -0.44
C GLU A 460 -10.45 -23.50 -0.62
N ARG A 461 -11.75 -23.51 -0.95
CA ARG A 461 -12.49 -24.75 -1.15
C ARG A 461 -11.88 -25.56 -2.29
N ASN A 462 -11.66 -26.83 -2.01
CA ASN A 462 -11.01 -27.81 -2.87
C ASN A 462 -9.52 -27.55 -3.13
N ASN A 463 -8.89 -26.57 -2.47
CA ASN A 463 -7.45 -26.38 -2.53
C ASN A 463 -6.76 -27.18 -1.41
N ILE A 464 -5.46 -27.45 -1.58
CA ILE A 464 -4.63 -27.98 -0.50
C ILE A 464 -4.25 -26.79 0.39
N VAL A 465 -4.52 -26.91 1.69
CA VAL A 465 -4.26 -25.86 2.68
C VAL A 465 -3.46 -26.42 3.85
N GLN A 466 -2.82 -25.52 4.58
CA GLN A 466 -2.19 -25.78 5.86
C GLN A 466 -2.94 -25.05 6.99
N ILE A 467 -3.19 -25.74 8.09
CA ILE A 467 -3.82 -25.17 9.28
C ILE A 467 -3.24 -25.80 10.54
N SER A 468 -2.89 -24.97 11.52
CA SER A 468 -2.35 -25.45 12.79
C SER A 468 -3.47 -25.84 13.75
N GLY A 469 -3.33 -26.93 14.50
CA GLY A 469 -4.27 -27.29 15.54
C GLY A 469 -3.92 -28.57 16.27
N GLU A 470 -4.65 -28.83 17.34
CA GLU A 470 -4.52 -30.04 18.15
C GLU A 470 -5.51 -31.09 17.64
N ILE A 471 -5.03 -32.32 17.38
CA ILE A 471 -5.94 -33.39 16.97
C ILE A 471 -6.66 -33.98 18.17
N THR A 472 -7.98 -34.12 18.05
CA THR A 472 -8.84 -34.77 19.02
C THR A 472 -9.74 -35.79 18.35
N SER A 473 -10.24 -36.77 19.11
CA SER A 473 -11.18 -37.77 18.62
C SER A 473 -12.48 -37.69 19.42
N GLU A 474 -13.60 -37.58 18.70
CA GLU A 474 -14.96 -37.57 19.25
C GLU A 474 -15.84 -38.49 18.39
N ASP A 475 -16.57 -39.42 19.02
CA ASP A 475 -17.53 -40.32 18.35
C ASP A 475 -17.00 -41.01 17.07
N ASP A 476 -15.81 -41.61 17.15
CA ASP A 476 -15.10 -42.28 16.04
C ASP A 476 -14.80 -41.37 14.83
N GLN A 477 -14.74 -40.05 15.04
CA GLN A 477 -14.30 -39.05 14.06
C GLN A 477 -13.17 -38.19 14.64
N TYR A 478 -12.24 -37.80 13.78
CA TYR A 478 -11.18 -36.89 14.16
C TYR A 478 -11.59 -35.44 13.90
N TYR A 479 -11.20 -34.57 14.81
CA TYR A 479 -11.35 -33.13 14.71
C TYR A 479 -10.01 -32.47 14.97
N LEU A 480 -9.78 -31.35 14.27
CA LEU A 480 -8.69 -30.44 14.57
C LEU A 480 -9.25 -29.30 15.41
N LEU A 481 -8.73 -29.12 16.61
CA LEU A 481 -9.14 -28.12 17.59
C LEU A 481 -8.15 -26.94 17.58
N ARG A 482 -8.69 -25.72 17.64
CA ARG A 482 -7.89 -24.51 17.82
C ARG A 482 -7.36 -24.43 19.26
N GLU A 483 -6.07 -24.15 19.41
CA GLU A 483 -5.45 -23.94 20.72
C GLU A 483 -6.20 -22.87 21.54
N GLY A 484 -6.59 -23.24 22.77
CA GLY A 484 -7.25 -22.33 23.71
C GLY A 484 -8.70 -21.96 23.36
N SER A 485 -9.35 -22.65 22.41
CA SER A 485 -10.72 -22.36 21.94
C SER A 485 -11.57 -23.63 21.82
N GLU A 486 -12.89 -23.45 21.64
CA GLU A 486 -13.85 -24.53 21.33
C GLU A 486 -14.06 -24.70 19.81
N GLN A 487 -13.40 -23.88 18.99
CA GLN A 487 -13.48 -23.96 17.53
C GLN A 487 -12.78 -25.22 17.01
N LYS A 488 -13.49 -25.99 16.18
CA LYS A 488 -12.96 -27.21 15.57
C LYS A 488 -13.41 -27.38 14.12
N ILE A 489 -12.59 -28.07 13.33
CA ILE A 489 -12.97 -28.60 12.01
C ILE A 489 -12.83 -30.11 12.00
N ARG A 490 -13.58 -30.77 11.12
CA ARG A 490 -13.41 -32.22 10.92
C ARG A 490 -12.11 -32.47 10.14
N ILE A 491 -11.41 -33.54 10.47
CA ILE A 491 -10.24 -33.98 9.72
C ILE A 491 -10.39 -35.45 9.31
N THR A 492 -10.00 -35.75 8.07
CA THR A 492 -9.92 -37.11 7.53
C THR A 492 -8.45 -37.42 7.24
N PRO A 493 -7.71 -37.99 8.22
CA PRO A 493 -6.29 -38.25 8.03
C PRO A 493 -6.03 -39.31 6.96
N VAL A 494 -4.83 -39.30 6.37
CA VAL A 494 -4.34 -40.38 5.51
C VAL A 494 -4.14 -41.68 6.31
N LEU A 495 -4.03 -42.80 5.61
CA LEU A 495 -3.65 -44.07 6.24
C LEU A 495 -2.24 -43.93 6.82
N ASP A 496 -2.05 -44.31 8.08
CA ASP A 496 -0.78 -44.20 8.81
C ASP A 496 -0.25 -42.76 9.00
N ALA A 497 -1.16 -41.79 9.15
CA ALA A 497 -0.82 -40.38 9.38
C ALA A 497 0.13 -40.19 10.58
N ILE A 498 1.23 -39.45 10.37
CA ILE A 498 2.25 -39.12 11.38
C ILE A 498 1.60 -38.40 12.57
N GLY A 499 0.68 -37.48 12.30
CA GLY A 499 0.02 -36.67 13.31
C GLY A 499 -0.89 -37.43 14.28
N LEU A 500 -1.19 -38.71 14.00
CA LEU A 500 -1.97 -39.59 14.89
C LEU A 500 -1.09 -40.39 15.86
N ASN A 501 0.22 -40.16 15.89
CA ASN A 501 1.12 -40.84 16.82
C ASN A 501 0.85 -40.41 18.27
N GLU A 502 0.77 -41.38 19.19
CA GLU A 502 0.53 -41.15 20.62
C GLU A 502 1.55 -40.16 21.25
N ASN A 503 2.76 -40.06 20.70
CA ASN A 503 3.79 -39.14 21.19
C ASN A 503 3.49 -37.65 20.88
N TYR A 504 2.57 -37.38 19.95
CA TYR A 504 2.19 -36.05 19.51
C TYR A 504 0.81 -35.64 20.03
N GLU A 505 0.20 -36.42 20.92
CA GLU A 505 -1.03 -36.04 21.60
C GLU A 505 -0.85 -34.72 22.37
N ASN A 506 -1.82 -33.81 22.21
CA ASN A 506 -1.84 -32.46 22.79
C ASN A 506 -0.77 -31.49 22.26
N TYR A 507 -0.07 -31.83 21.18
CA TYR A 507 0.71 -30.83 20.45
C TYR A 507 -0.19 -30.11 19.44
N THR A 508 -0.03 -28.79 19.37
CA THR A 508 -0.55 -28.03 18.24
C THR A 508 0.42 -28.24 17.09
N LEU A 509 -0.04 -28.93 16.05
CA LEU A 509 0.75 -29.25 14.86
C LEU A 509 0.18 -28.57 13.61
N THR A 510 1.02 -28.26 12.63
CA THR A 510 0.55 -27.83 11.31
C THR A 510 0.15 -29.02 10.44
N TRP A 511 -1.14 -29.07 10.11
CA TRP A 511 -1.75 -30.10 9.27
C TRP A 511 -1.94 -29.59 7.84
N GLN A 512 -1.59 -30.42 6.87
CA GLN A 512 -1.81 -30.18 5.46
C GLN A 512 -2.84 -31.16 4.92
N GLY A 513 -3.82 -30.67 4.18
CA GLY A 513 -4.82 -31.50 3.52
C GLY A 513 -5.70 -30.69 2.57
N ARG A 514 -6.63 -31.36 1.89
CA ARG A 514 -7.56 -30.67 0.97
C ARG A 514 -8.77 -30.14 1.74
N LEU A 515 -9.03 -28.85 1.64
CA LEU A 515 -10.18 -28.25 2.29
C LEU A 515 -11.46 -28.58 1.52
N SER A 516 -12.42 -29.24 2.16
CA SER A 516 -13.74 -29.50 1.60
C SER A 516 -14.82 -28.86 2.46
N GLN A 517 -15.96 -28.56 1.84
CA GLN A 517 -17.12 -28.03 2.53
C GLN A 517 -18.26 -29.06 2.45
N TYR A 518 -18.95 -29.27 3.56
CA TYR A 518 -20.16 -30.08 3.63
C TYR A 518 -21.27 -29.37 4.38
N ASP A 519 -22.51 -29.72 4.04
CA ASP A 519 -23.69 -29.20 4.72
C ASP A 519 -23.92 -29.98 6.01
N ASP A 520 -23.76 -29.31 7.15
CA ASP A 520 -24.18 -29.83 8.45
C ASP A 520 -25.68 -29.59 8.63
N ASN A 521 -26.46 -30.53 8.13
CA ASN A 521 -27.91 -30.50 8.20
C ASN A 521 -28.47 -30.53 9.63
N GLN A 522 -27.69 -30.96 10.63
CA GLN A 522 -28.15 -31.00 12.02
C GLN A 522 -28.10 -29.62 12.67
N ASN A 523 -27.03 -28.87 12.40
CA ASN A 523 -26.85 -27.51 12.90
C ASN A 523 -27.33 -26.43 11.94
N MET A 524 -27.86 -26.82 10.76
CA MET A 524 -28.25 -25.92 9.68
C MET A 524 -27.12 -24.95 9.29
N ALA A 525 -25.88 -25.45 9.30
CA ALA A 525 -24.67 -24.68 9.05
C ALA A 525 -23.85 -25.32 7.93
N GLN A 526 -22.95 -24.53 7.33
CA GLN A 526 -21.90 -25.08 6.48
C GLN A 526 -20.67 -25.31 7.34
N SER A 527 -20.09 -26.50 7.22
CA SER A 527 -18.92 -26.92 7.97
C SER A 527 -17.79 -27.31 7.02
N PHE A 528 -16.55 -27.19 7.50
CA PHE A 528 -15.36 -27.54 6.74
C PHE A 528 -14.75 -28.83 7.25
N SER A 529 -14.17 -29.59 6.31
CA SER A 529 -13.33 -30.74 6.59
C SER A 529 -11.98 -30.61 5.90
N LEU A 530 -10.93 -31.08 6.57
CA LEU A 530 -9.61 -31.24 5.98
C LEU A 530 -9.43 -32.71 5.58
N ASP A 531 -9.49 -32.99 4.29
CA ASP A 531 -9.48 -34.35 3.75
C ASP A 531 -8.09 -34.80 3.30
N ALA A 532 -7.83 -36.11 3.44
CA ALA A 532 -6.56 -36.74 3.12
C ALA A 532 -5.38 -36.00 3.77
N ALA A 533 -5.53 -35.70 5.06
CA ALA A 533 -4.63 -34.81 5.79
C ALA A 533 -3.53 -35.55 6.55
N ASP A 534 -2.39 -34.91 6.70
CA ASP A 534 -1.35 -35.29 7.66
C ASP A 534 -0.60 -34.05 8.16
N VAL A 535 0.23 -34.21 9.17
CA VAL A 535 1.14 -33.15 9.65
C VAL A 535 2.26 -32.91 8.65
N VAL A 536 2.75 -31.68 8.58
CA VAL A 536 3.84 -31.30 7.66
C VAL A 536 5.16 -31.89 8.16
N ASP A 537 5.81 -32.65 7.27
CA ASP A 537 7.13 -33.27 7.43
C ASP A 537 7.85 -33.12 6.07
N VAL A 538 8.63 -32.05 5.92
CA VAL A 538 9.24 -31.67 4.64
C VAL A 538 10.44 -32.57 4.29
N ASP A 539 11.17 -33.07 5.29
CA ASP A 539 12.34 -33.91 5.08
C ASP A 539 12.03 -35.43 5.02
N GLY A 540 10.79 -35.80 5.39
CA GLY A 540 10.24 -37.14 5.31
C GLY A 540 10.79 -38.10 6.36
N ASN A 541 11.29 -37.59 7.50
CA ASN A 541 11.92 -38.40 8.52
C ASN A 541 10.92 -39.00 9.54
N GLY A 542 9.64 -38.66 9.44
CA GLY A 542 8.56 -39.13 10.30
C GLY A 542 8.39 -38.34 11.59
N ILE A 543 9.00 -37.15 11.70
CA ILE A 543 8.85 -36.19 12.78
C ILE A 543 8.22 -34.93 12.18
N PRO A 544 7.16 -34.36 12.80
CA PRO A 544 6.60 -33.09 12.33
C PRO A 544 7.66 -31.98 12.38
N ASP A 545 7.74 -31.15 11.33
CA ASP A 545 8.74 -30.08 11.19
C ASP A 545 8.80 -29.15 12.42
N GLU A 546 7.65 -28.91 13.06
CA GLU A 546 7.53 -28.04 14.25
C GLU A 546 8.16 -28.62 15.52
N LEU A 547 8.44 -29.93 15.52
CA LEU A 547 9.09 -30.63 16.64
C LEU A 547 10.58 -30.89 16.37
N GLU A 548 11.09 -30.42 15.22
CA GLU A 548 12.50 -30.49 14.87
C GLU A 548 13.24 -29.26 15.41
N ALA A 549 14.36 -29.51 16.09
CA ALA A 549 15.12 -28.48 16.81
C ALA A 549 16.31 -27.95 16.00
#